data_AF-A0A969XD04-F1
#
_entry.id   AF-A0A969XD04-F1
#
_cell.length_a   1.000
_cell.length_b   1.000
_cell.length_c   1.000
_cell.angle_alpha   90.00
_cell.angle_beta   90.00
_cell.angle_gamma   90.00
#
_symmetry.space_group_name_H-M   'P 1'
#
loop_
_entity.id
_entity.type
_entity.pdbx_description
1 polymer ?
#
loop_
_entity_poly.entity_id
_entity_poly.type
_entity_poly.pdbx_seq_one_letter_code
_entity_poly.pdbx_strand_id
1 'polypeptide(L)'
;MRKTLIMGLGGAGMNIASRVKQELGCDILAVNTNAETLAASPFDQRLQIGASCCEGKAAKSVQRGRLAAEESLEDLRYSIRGADRLILLTGLGGGTATGASTVIIDLALEMGIEVVLVATLPFEFENAQRAAAMETLPQLEQKNIRIILHDHAKALEPGKALLDYYNKASAAIAQDVEKLLAE
;
A
#
# COMPACT_ATOMS: atom_id res chain seq x y z
N MET A 1 -24.58 -5.03 3.88
CA MET A 1 -23.36 -4.40 4.43
C MET A 1 -22.33 -4.37 3.33
N ARG A 2 -21.66 -3.24 3.16
CA ARG A 2 -20.59 -3.08 2.18
C ARG A 2 -19.39 -3.95 2.57
N LYS A 3 -18.94 -4.84 1.70
CA LYS A 3 -17.78 -5.70 1.96
C LYS A 3 -16.50 -4.96 1.59
N THR A 4 -15.82 -4.41 2.59
CA THR A 4 -14.55 -3.68 2.40
C THR A 4 -13.38 -4.61 2.63
N LEU A 5 -12.46 -4.68 1.65
CA LEU A 5 -11.15 -5.28 1.79
C LEU A 5 -10.13 -4.19 2.12
N ILE A 6 -9.35 -4.39 3.20
CA ILE A 6 -8.21 -3.54 3.53
C ILE A 6 -6.95 -4.29 3.11
N MET A 7 -6.08 -3.62 2.37
CA MET A 7 -4.85 -4.22 1.84
C MET A 7 -3.62 -3.37 2.23
N GLY A 8 -2.65 -3.98 2.90
CA GLY A 8 -1.35 -3.38 3.17
C GLY A 8 -0.32 -3.82 2.13
N LEU A 9 0.13 -2.90 1.27
CA LEU A 9 1.02 -3.21 0.15
C LEU A 9 2.47 -2.75 0.40
N GLY A 10 3.41 -3.70 0.25
CA GLY A 10 4.83 -3.47 0.45
C GLY A 10 5.18 -3.19 1.92
N GLY A 11 6.46 -2.90 2.20
CA GLY A 11 6.94 -2.73 3.58
C GLY A 11 6.25 -1.58 4.33
N ALA A 12 6.18 -0.39 3.71
CA ALA A 12 5.52 0.77 4.33
C ALA A 12 4.03 0.54 4.51
N GLY A 13 3.32 0.02 3.49
CA GLY A 13 1.90 -0.29 3.58
C GLY A 13 1.59 -1.32 4.66
N MET A 14 2.44 -2.35 4.82
CA MET A 14 2.31 -3.33 5.90
C MET A 14 2.56 -2.73 7.30
N ASN A 15 3.51 -1.80 7.44
CA ASN A 15 3.73 -1.11 8.71
C ASN A 15 2.51 -0.26 9.10
N ILE A 16 1.97 0.50 8.14
CA ILE A 16 0.74 1.28 8.32
C ILE A 16 -0.42 0.35 8.68
N ALA A 17 -0.61 -0.71 7.90
CA ALA A 17 -1.63 -1.73 8.15
C ALA A 17 -1.53 -2.37 9.54
N SER A 18 -0.31 -2.58 10.04
CA SER A 18 -0.11 -3.16 11.38
C SER A 18 -0.67 -2.23 12.45
N ARG A 19 -0.49 -0.91 12.28
CA ARG A 19 -1.06 0.09 13.16
C ARG A 19 -2.59 0.12 13.07
N VAL A 20 -3.12 0.09 11.85
CA VAL A 20 -4.56 0.06 11.58
C VAL A 20 -5.21 -1.19 12.22
N LYS A 21 -4.62 -2.38 12.06
CA LYS A 21 -5.10 -3.62 12.71
C LYS A 21 -5.07 -3.51 14.23
N GLN A 22 -4.02 -2.92 14.80
CA GLN A 22 -3.90 -2.73 16.25
C GLN A 22 -4.97 -1.80 16.82
N GLU A 23 -5.30 -0.70 16.12
CA GLU A 23 -6.27 0.28 16.61
C GLU A 23 -7.72 -0.13 16.33
N LEU A 24 -8.00 -0.72 15.16
CA LEU A 24 -9.36 -0.99 14.70
C LEU A 24 -9.78 -2.46 14.76
N GLY A 25 -8.84 -3.39 14.98
CA GLY A 25 -9.12 -4.82 15.05
C GLY A 25 -9.63 -5.44 13.74
N CYS A 26 -9.38 -4.81 12.59
CA CYS A 26 -9.88 -5.25 11.29
C CYS A 26 -9.02 -6.34 10.64
N ASP A 27 -9.67 -7.14 9.76
CA ASP A 27 -8.97 -8.08 8.89
C ASP A 27 -8.27 -7.33 7.75
N ILE A 28 -6.99 -7.65 7.55
CA ILE A 28 -6.15 -7.00 6.55
C ILE A 28 -5.40 -8.06 5.75
N LEU A 29 -5.42 -7.90 4.42
CA LEU A 29 -4.58 -8.64 3.50
C LEU A 29 -3.23 -7.94 3.34
N ALA A 30 -2.15 -8.57 3.79
CA ALA A 30 -0.80 -8.09 3.54
C ALA A 30 -0.27 -8.61 2.21
N VAL A 31 0.27 -7.73 1.37
CA VAL A 31 0.79 -8.06 0.05
C VAL A 31 2.22 -7.57 -0.09
N ASN A 32 3.16 -8.44 -0.43
CA ASN A 32 4.57 -8.06 -0.58
C ASN A 32 5.33 -9.00 -1.52
N THR A 33 6.44 -8.54 -2.08
CA THR A 33 7.38 -9.41 -2.82
C THR A 33 8.41 -10.07 -1.90
N ASN A 34 8.70 -9.43 -0.76
CA ASN A 34 9.64 -9.94 0.23
C ASN A 34 8.98 -10.99 1.13
N ALA A 35 9.34 -12.25 0.93
CA ALA A 35 8.76 -13.40 1.63
C ALA A 35 9.09 -13.39 3.13
N GLU A 36 10.31 -13.01 3.51
CA GLU A 36 10.74 -12.95 4.92
C GLU A 36 9.95 -11.87 5.69
N THR A 37 9.80 -10.69 5.08
CA THR A 37 9.00 -9.59 5.66
C THR A 37 7.54 -10.00 5.82
N LEU A 38 6.99 -10.71 4.83
CA LEU A 38 5.62 -11.20 4.87
C LEU A 38 5.43 -12.29 5.95
N ALA A 39 6.38 -13.23 6.06
CA ALA A 39 6.33 -14.30 7.05
C ALA A 39 6.42 -13.77 8.50
N ALA A 40 7.25 -12.75 8.74
CA ALA A 40 7.43 -12.13 10.05
C ALA A 40 6.30 -11.15 10.45
N SER A 41 5.38 -10.85 9.53
CA SER A 41 4.31 -9.87 9.76
C SER A 41 3.16 -10.43 10.63
N PRO A 42 2.41 -9.56 11.34
CA PRO A 42 1.34 -9.98 12.24
C PRO A 42 0.02 -10.30 11.53
N PHE A 43 0.02 -10.47 10.21
CA PHE A 43 -1.18 -10.64 9.41
C PHE A 43 -1.48 -12.12 9.17
N ASP A 44 -2.73 -12.50 9.39
CA ASP A 44 -3.23 -13.85 9.11
C ASP A 44 -3.33 -14.08 7.60
N GLN A 45 -3.89 -13.09 6.88
CA GLN A 45 -4.01 -13.10 5.43
C GLN A 45 -2.81 -12.43 4.78
N ARG A 46 -2.06 -13.21 3.99
CA ARG A 46 -0.81 -12.81 3.37
C ARG A 46 -0.76 -13.32 1.93
N LEU A 47 -0.35 -12.46 1.01
CA LEU A 47 -0.12 -12.80 -0.38
C LEU A 47 1.28 -12.35 -0.79
N GLN A 48 2.11 -13.32 -1.17
CA GLN A 48 3.37 -13.03 -1.82
C GLN A 48 3.12 -12.81 -3.31
N ILE A 49 3.62 -11.71 -3.87
CA ILE A 49 3.57 -11.44 -5.31
C ILE A 49 4.95 -11.53 -5.96
N GLY A 50 5.01 -11.91 -7.22
CA GLY A 50 6.26 -12.03 -7.99
C GLY A 50 7.24 -13.06 -7.42
N ALA A 51 6.75 -14.22 -7.00
CA ALA A 51 7.60 -15.28 -6.44
C ALA A 51 8.76 -15.66 -7.38
N SER A 52 8.50 -15.71 -8.68
CA SER A 52 9.50 -16.05 -9.70
C SER A 52 10.38 -14.85 -10.04
N CYS A 53 9.78 -13.70 -10.39
CA CYS A 53 10.57 -12.54 -10.81
C CYS A 53 11.30 -11.85 -9.66
N CYS A 54 10.90 -12.00 -8.41
CA CYS A 54 11.56 -11.39 -7.24
C CYS A 54 12.28 -12.39 -6.34
N GLU A 55 12.08 -13.70 -6.53
CA GLU A 55 12.75 -14.76 -5.77
C GLU A 55 12.63 -14.57 -4.24
N GLY A 56 11.44 -14.13 -3.79
CA GLY A 56 11.17 -13.84 -2.39
C GLY A 56 11.83 -12.58 -1.82
N LYS A 57 12.44 -11.72 -2.65
CA LYS A 57 13.12 -10.49 -2.22
C LYS A 57 12.27 -9.24 -2.49
N ALA A 58 12.62 -8.15 -1.81
CA ALA A 58 12.03 -6.85 -2.10
C ALA A 58 12.34 -6.41 -3.54
N ALA A 59 11.33 -5.95 -4.28
CA ALA A 59 11.55 -5.42 -5.61
C ALA A 59 12.37 -4.13 -5.53
N LYS A 60 13.50 -4.09 -6.25
CA LYS A 60 14.47 -2.98 -6.21
C LYS A 60 14.13 -1.82 -7.16
N SER A 61 13.11 -1.99 -7.99
CA SER A 61 12.65 -0.96 -8.94
C SER A 61 11.13 -1.01 -9.09
N VAL A 62 10.54 0.11 -9.49
CA VAL A 62 9.10 0.23 -9.79
C VAL A 62 8.70 -0.79 -10.86
N GLN A 63 9.49 -0.89 -11.94
CA GLN A 63 9.23 -1.86 -13.01
C GLN A 63 9.19 -3.30 -12.49
N ARG A 64 10.11 -3.69 -11.59
CA ARG A 64 10.10 -5.04 -11.02
C ARG A 64 8.91 -5.27 -10.09
N GLY A 65 8.48 -4.25 -9.34
CA GLY A 65 7.27 -4.32 -8.52
C GLY A 65 6.00 -4.46 -9.36
N ARG A 66 5.94 -3.78 -10.51
CA ARG A 66 4.87 -3.92 -11.49
C ARG A 66 4.83 -5.33 -12.07
N LEU A 67 5.97 -5.84 -12.57
CA LEU A 67 6.09 -7.21 -13.08
C LEU A 67 5.69 -8.26 -12.03
N ALA A 68 6.02 -8.02 -10.76
CA ALA A 68 5.61 -8.91 -9.67
C ALA A 68 4.09 -8.98 -9.49
N ALA A 69 3.39 -7.85 -9.60
CA ALA A 69 1.93 -7.84 -9.55
C ALA A 69 1.31 -8.44 -10.82
N GLU A 70 1.90 -8.20 -11.99
CA GLU A 70 1.47 -8.79 -13.26
C GLU A 70 1.65 -10.32 -13.29
N GLU A 71 2.73 -10.84 -12.72
CA GLU A 71 2.96 -12.28 -12.55
C GLU A 71 1.88 -12.91 -11.65
N SER A 72 1.43 -12.19 -10.63
CA SER A 72 0.50 -12.68 -9.60
C SER A 72 -0.94 -12.18 -9.79
N LEU A 73 -1.32 -11.85 -11.02
CA LEU A 73 -2.59 -11.18 -11.34
C LEU A 73 -3.81 -12.04 -10.99
N GLU A 74 -3.72 -13.36 -11.19
CA GLU A 74 -4.79 -14.31 -10.81
C GLU A 74 -4.96 -14.44 -9.30
N ASP A 75 -3.86 -14.50 -8.53
CA ASP A 75 -3.91 -14.56 -7.07
C ASP A 75 -4.47 -13.26 -6.48
N LEU A 76 -4.08 -12.11 -7.06
CA LEU A 76 -4.64 -10.81 -6.71
C LEU A 76 -6.14 -10.76 -7.03
N ARG A 77 -6.54 -11.22 -8.22
CA ARG A 77 -7.95 -11.27 -8.63
C ARG A 77 -8.77 -12.12 -7.68
N TYR A 78 -8.26 -13.28 -7.29
CA TYR A 78 -8.91 -14.16 -6.33
C TYR A 78 -9.05 -13.48 -4.96
N SER A 79 -7.97 -12.85 -4.48
CA SER A 79 -7.93 -12.20 -3.16
C SER A 79 -8.86 -10.99 -3.04
N ILE A 80 -9.05 -10.25 -4.14
CA ILE A 80 -9.89 -9.05 -4.19
C ILE A 80 -11.37 -9.41 -4.47
N ARG A 81 -11.66 -10.61 -4.96
CA ARG A 81 -12.99 -11.01 -5.43
C ARG A 81 -14.08 -10.84 -4.38
N GLY A 82 -15.15 -10.17 -4.78
CA GLY A 82 -16.36 -10.00 -3.99
C GLY A 82 -16.24 -8.97 -2.88
N ALA A 83 -15.22 -8.10 -2.92
CA ALA A 83 -15.24 -6.85 -2.19
C ALA A 83 -16.03 -5.79 -2.98
N ASP A 84 -16.77 -4.93 -2.28
CA ASP A 84 -17.41 -3.73 -2.84
C ASP A 84 -16.48 -2.51 -2.79
N ARG A 85 -15.46 -2.58 -1.93
CA ARG A 85 -14.45 -1.53 -1.74
C ARG A 85 -13.09 -2.13 -1.43
N LEU A 86 -12.05 -1.55 -2.00
CA LEU A 86 -10.66 -1.78 -1.64
C LEU A 86 -10.08 -0.52 -1.00
N ILE A 87 -9.69 -0.60 0.27
CA ILE A 87 -8.84 0.39 0.93
C ILE A 87 -7.39 -0.08 0.80
N LEU A 88 -6.62 0.56 -0.07
CA LEU A 88 -5.23 0.22 -0.35
C LEU A 88 -4.30 1.13 0.46
N LEU A 89 -3.64 0.56 1.47
CA LEU A 89 -2.65 1.22 2.31
C LEU A 89 -1.25 0.98 1.74
N THR A 90 -0.53 2.04 1.40
CA THR A 90 0.78 1.91 0.74
C THR A 90 1.72 3.07 1.04
N GLY A 91 3.01 2.88 0.78
CA GLY A 91 3.99 3.96 0.71
C GLY A 91 4.58 4.04 -0.68
N LEU A 92 4.37 5.16 -1.37
CA LEU A 92 4.93 5.38 -2.70
C LEU A 92 6.44 5.68 -2.61
N GLY A 93 7.18 5.38 -3.67
CA GLY A 93 8.61 5.59 -3.83
C GLY A 93 9.48 4.34 -3.73
N GLY A 94 9.01 3.27 -3.06
CA GLY A 94 9.67 1.96 -3.06
C GLY A 94 9.38 1.15 -4.33
N GLY A 95 10.12 0.07 -4.60
CA GLY A 95 9.91 -0.73 -5.81
C GLY A 95 8.60 -1.52 -5.81
N THR A 96 8.38 -2.34 -4.78
CA THR A 96 7.19 -3.20 -4.68
C THR A 96 5.90 -2.39 -4.69
N ALA A 97 5.75 -1.48 -3.72
CA ALA A 97 4.53 -0.72 -3.50
C ALA A 97 4.15 0.15 -4.70
N THR A 98 5.07 0.96 -5.19
CA THR A 98 4.84 1.90 -6.30
C THR A 98 4.51 1.18 -7.61
N GLY A 99 5.20 0.07 -7.89
CA GLY A 99 4.95 -0.70 -9.12
C GLY A 99 3.65 -1.51 -9.07
N ALA A 100 3.42 -2.19 -7.95
CA ALA A 100 2.26 -3.07 -7.78
C ALA A 100 0.95 -2.29 -7.58
N SER A 101 0.99 -1.08 -7.01
CA SER A 101 -0.22 -0.30 -6.74
C SER A 101 -1.01 -0.02 -8.02
N THR A 102 -0.35 0.35 -9.12
CA THR A 102 -1.01 0.64 -10.39
C THR A 102 -1.77 -0.58 -10.92
N VAL A 103 -1.14 -1.76 -10.88
CA VAL A 103 -1.72 -3.03 -11.35
C VAL A 103 -2.91 -3.45 -10.49
N ILE A 104 -2.77 -3.36 -9.16
CA ILE A 104 -3.83 -3.74 -8.21
C ILE A 104 -5.04 -2.82 -8.35
N ILE A 105 -4.81 -1.51 -8.52
CA ILE A 105 -5.87 -0.53 -8.69
C ILE A 105 -6.59 -0.76 -10.01
N ASP A 106 -5.87 -0.98 -11.11
CA ASP A 106 -6.47 -1.26 -12.41
C ASP A 106 -7.32 -2.52 -12.36
N LEU A 107 -6.81 -3.59 -11.75
CA LEU A 107 -7.55 -4.82 -11.53
C LEU A 107 -8.84 -4.60 -10.71
N ALA A 108 -8.77 -3.85 -9.62
CA ALA A 108 -9.94 -3.57 -8.79
C ALA A 108 -11.00 -2.74 -9.54
N LEU A 109 -10.58 -1.74 -10.31
CA LEU A 109 -11.46 -0.92 -11.14
C LEU A 109 -12.13 -1.74 -12.25
N GLU A 110 -11.38 -2.61 -12.94
CA GLU A 110 -11.91 -3.55 -13.93
C GLU A 110 -12.97 -4.49 -13.33
N MET A 111 -12.82 -4.84 -12.05
CA MET A 111 -13.75 -5.67 -11.31
C MET A 111 -14.96 -4.90 -10.75
N GLY A 112 -15.07 -3.60 -11.03
CA GLY A 112 -16.16 -2.75 -10.55
C GLY A 112 -16.09 -2.42 -9.06
N ILE A 113 -14.90 -2.49 -8.45
CA ILE A 113 -14.67 -2.28 -7.02
C ILE A 113 -14.27 -0.83 -6.80
N GLU A 114 -14.93 -0.16 -5.84
CA GLU A 114 -14.52 1.20 -5.45
C GLU A 114 -13.13 1.14 -4.79
N VAL A 115 -12.21 2.00 -5.22
CA VAL A 115 -10.87 2.05 -4.66
C VAL A 115 -10.67 3.35 -3.88
N VAL A 116 -10.21 3.21 -2.64
CA VAL A 116 -9.66 4.29 -1.84
C VAL A 116 -8.17 4.00 -1.60
N LEU A 117 -7.31 4.80 -2.23
CA LEU A 117 -5.87 4.74 -2.03
C LEU A 117 -5.49 5.64 -0.85
N VAL A 118 -4.89 5.08 0.18
CA VAL A 118 -4.27 5.83 1.28
C VAL A 118 -2.76 5.63 1.21
N ALA A 119 -2.05 6.68 0.81
CA ALA A 119 -0.64 6.58 0.47
C ALA A 119 0.22 7.60 1.21
N THR A 120 1.42 7.17 1.63
CA THR A 120 2.47 8.09 2.11
C THR A 120 3.43 8.46 0.98
N LEU A 121 3.90 9.71 0.96
CA LEU A 121 5.01 10.15 0.09
C LEU A 121 6.34 10.21 0.89
N PRO A 122 7.49 9.87 0.28
CA PRO A 122 8.80 9.93 0.94
C PRO A 122 9.20 11.35 1.37
N PHE A 123 10.14 11.48 2.30
CA PHE A 123 10.74 12.77 2.64
C PHE A 123 11.53 13.36 1.47
N GLU A 124 11.76 14.68 1.49
CA GLU A 124 12.57 15.36 0.45
C GLU A 124 13.99 14.80 0.32
N PHE A 125 14.60 14.38 1.43
CA PHE A 125 15.96 13.84 1.41
C PHE A 125 16.04 12.40 0.85
N GLU A 126 14.91 11.71 0.68
CA GLU A 126 14.83 10.37 0.06
C GLU A 126 14.76 10.49 -1.48
N ASN A 127 15.68 11.27 -2.07
CA ASN A 127 15.65 11.76 -3.45
C ASN A 127 15.14 10.74 -4.48
N ALA A 128 15.70 9.53 -4.53
CA ALA A 128 15.36 8.51 -5.52
C ALA A 128 13.93 7.96 -5.32
N GLN A 129 13.56 7.68 -4.06
CA GLN A 129 12.23 7.21 -3.71
C GLN A 129 11.19 8.29 -3.99
N ARG A 130 11.49 9.55 -3.62
CA ARG A 130 10.58 10.66 -3.88
C ARG A 130 10.37 10.89 -5.37
N ALA A 131 11.44 10.84 -6.17
CA ALA A 131 11.33 10.93 -7.63
C ALA A 131 10.42 9.84 -8.21
N ALA A 132 10.60 8.57 -7.79
CA ALA A 132 9.75 7.46 -8.24
C ALA A 132 8.27 7.63 -7.83
N ALA A 133 8.02 8.15 -6.62
CA ALA A 133 6.68 8.48 -6.16
C ALA A 133 6.03 9.57 -7.03
N MET A 134 6.78 10.64 -7.32
CA MET A 134 6.30 11.77 -8.13
C MET A 134 6.10 11.41 -9.61
N GLU A 135 6.77 10.39 -10.13
CA GLU A 135 6.54 9.86 -11.47
C GLU A 135 5.24 9.02 -11.54
N THR A 136 4.91 8.32 -10.46
CA THR A 136 3.78 7.39 -10.43
C THR A 136 2.48 8.06 -9.99
N LEU A 137 2.54 8.97 -9.02
CA LEU A 137 1.35 9.62 -8.46
C LEU A 137 0.43 10.26 -9.53
N PRO A 138 0.93 11.01 -10.53
CA PRO A 138 0.08 11.58 -11.57
C PRO A 138 -0.70 10.53 -12.37
N GLN A 139 -0.15 9.32 -12.54
CA GLN A 139 -0.82 8.21 -13.22
C GLN A 139 -1.97 7.65 -12.38
N LEU A 140 -1.82 7.68 -11.05
CA LEU A 140 -2.87 7.26 -10.11
C LEU A 140 -3.97 8.31 -10.00
N GLU A 141 -3.62 9.60 -10.00
CA GLU A 141 -4.57 10.73 -9.97
C GLU A 141 -5.48 10.79 -11.21
N GLN A 142 -5.05 10.23 -12.33
CA GLN A 142 -5.88 10.11 -13.55
C GLN A 142 -6.92 9.00 -13.47
N LYS A 143 -6.84 8.10 -12.48
CA LYS A 143 -7.78 6.99 -12.31
C LYS A 143 -9.01 7.45 -11.53
N ASN A 144 -10.15 6.79 -11.77
CA ASN A 144 -11.40 7.09 -11.07
C ASN A 144 -11.40 6.48 -9.65
N ILE A 145 -10.54 7.00 -8.77
CA ILE A 145 -10.33 6.53 -7.40
C ILE A 145 -10.31 7.71 -6.43
N ARG A 146 -10.57 7.45 -5.15
CA ARG A 146 -10.32 8.43 -4.08
C ARG A 146 -8.88 8.25 -3.59
N ILE A 147 -8.13 9.35 -3.47
CA ILE A 147 -6.75 9.33 -2.96
C ILE A 147 -6.65 10.19 -1.70
N ILE A 148 -6.10 9.61 -0.63
CA ILE A 148 -5.73 10.29 0.61
C ILE A 148 -4.21 10.24 0.73
N LEU A 149 -3.55 11.40 0.63
CA LEU A 149 -2.09 11.51 0.63
C LEU A 149 -1.57 12.05 1.96
N HIS A 150 -0.61 11.33 2.52
CA HIS A 150 0.18 11.74 3.70
C HIS A 150 1.61 12.06 3.25
N ASP A 151 1.91 13.34 3.03
CA ASP A 151 3.24 13.77 2.55
C ASP A 151 4.21 13.98 3.72
N HIS A 152 5.18 13.07 3.86
CA HIS A 152 6.18 13.16 4.93
C HIS A 152 7.02 14.44 4.85
N ALA A 153 7.24 14.99 3.65
CA ALA A 153 7.98 16.24 3.48
C ALA A 153 7.34 17.43 4.19
N LYS A 154 6.00 17.44 4.30
CA LYS A 154 5.25 18.52 4.97
C LYS A 154 5.19 18.36 6.48
N ALA A 155 5.59 17.20 7.00
CA ALA A 155 5.50 16.86 8.40
C ALA A 155 6.80 17.09 9.18
N LEU A 156 7.93 17.38 8.52
CA LEU A 156 9.25 17.51 9.16
C LEU A 156 9.33 18.70 10.11
N GLU A 157 9.71 18.40 11.35
CA GLU A 157 10.08 19.31 12.43
C GLU A 157 11.56 19.08 12.84
N PRO A 158 12.38 20.13 13.03
CA PRO A 158 13.76 19.98 13.49
C PRO A 158 13.85 19.23 14.84
N GLY A 159 14.76 18.26 14.93
CA GLY A 159 15.12 17.61 16.21
C GLY A 159 14.28 16.40 16.64
N LYS A 160 13.33 15.92 15.83
CA LYS A 160 12.59 14.66 16.09
C LYS A 160 13.18 13.48 15.33
N ALA A 161 13.00 12.28 15.87
CA ALA A 161 13.44 11.05 15.21
C ALA A 161 12.52 10.71 14.03
N LEU A 162 13.06 10.12 12.95
CA LEU A 162 12.28 9.67 11.80
C LEU A 162 11.14 8.71 12.18
N LEU A 163 11.39 7.86 13.19
CA LEU A 163 10.40 6.93 13.71
C LEU A 163 9.15 7.64 14.25
N ASP A 164 9.30 8.80 14.88
CA ASP A 164 8.17 9.57 15.43
C ASP A 164 7.24 10.04 14.31
N TYR A 165 7.80 10.44 13.16
CA TYR A 165 7.02 10.83 11.99
C TYR A 165 6.24 9.66 11.40
N TYR A 166 6.89 8.51 11.20
CA TYR A 166 6.20 7.33 10.67
C TYR A 166 5.08 6.86 11.61
N ASN A 167 5.29 6.93 12.92
CA ASN A 167 4.26 6.60 13.92
C ASN A 167 3.10 7.59 13.88
N LYS A 168 3.38 8.89 13.81
CA LYS A 168 2.36 9.95 13.71
C LYS A 168 1.54 9.82 12.42
N ALA A 169 2.20 9.58 11.29
CA ALA A 169 1.53 9.35 10.00
C ALA A 169 0.66 8.10 10.06
N SER A 170 1.16 6.99 10.60
CA SER A 170 0.40 5.74 10.71
C SER A 170 -0.83 5.87 11.60
N ALA A 171 -0.74 6.65 12.70
CA ALA A 171 -1.90 6.94 13.55
C ALA A 171 -2.94 7.84 12.85
N ALA A 172 -2.49 8.85 12.09
CA ALA A 172 -3.39 9.68 11.29
C ALA A 172 -4.11 8.85 10.21
N ILE A 173 -3.38 7.95 9.55
CA ILE A 173 -3.96 7.02 8.56
C ILE A 173 -4.98 6.09 9.22
N ALA A 174 -4.74 5.58 10.43
CA ALA A 174 -5.71 4.76 11.13
C ALA A 174 -7.03 5.50 11.39
N GLN A 175 -6.97 6.78 11.75
CA GLN A 175 -8.17 7.62 11.89
C GLN A 175 -8.88 7.86 10.55
N ASP A 176 -8.14 8.01 9.45
CA ASP A 176 -8.75 8.12 8.11
C ASP A 176 -9.44 6.82 7.71
N VAL A 177 -8.82 5.67 7.98
CA VAL A 177 -9.42 4.34 7.73
C VAL A 177 -10.66 4.13 8.59
N GLU A 178 -10.65 4.50 9.86
CA GLU A 178 -11.82 4.43 10.74
C GLU A 178 -13.02 5.19 10.15
N LYS A 179 -12.79 6.42 9.67
CA LYS A 179 -13.82 7.22 9.00
C LYS A 179 -14.32 6.56 7.72
N LEU A 180 -13.41 6.04 6.89
CA LEU A 180 -13.76 5.34 5.65
C LEU A 180 -14.60 4.08 5.88
N LEU A 181 -14.40 3.41 7.02
CA LEU A 181 -15.18 2.23 7.39
C LEU A 181 -16.58 2.58 7.91
N ALA A 182 -16.79 3.82 8.36
CA ALA A 182 -18.07 4.34 8.80
C ALA A 182 -18.94 4.91 7.65
N GLU A 183 -18.35 5.11 6.46
CA GLU A 183 -19.02 5.51 5.20
C GLU A 183 -19.69 4.34 4.47
#